data_AF-A0A3L7CE25-F1
#
_entry.id   AF-A0A3L7CE25-F1
#
_cell.length_a   1.000
_cell.length_b   1.000
_cell.length_c   1.000
_cell.angle_alpha   90.00
_cell.angle_beta   90.00
_cell.angle_gamma   90.00
#
_symmetry.space_group_name_H-M   'P 1'
#
loop_
_entity.id
_entity.type
_entity.pdbx_description
1 polymer ?
#
loop_
_entity_poly.entity_id
_entity_poly.type
_entity_poly.pdbx_seq_one_letter_code
_entity_poly.pdbx_strand_id
1 'polypeptide(L)'
;GGASDIGAQTRHVLDAVSHVSGAGIAAAMRDAAAELHRRTGRSAGNGSLMRTAPVALGFLGEPEALAEAARAVSELTHHDPLAGDACVLWCAGIRRAVLDGTFDGVREGLDLLPAGRRDQWSSWLTEAESKPPEQFRPNGFVVAALQAAWSAITHTEIPDHNPGHGSFPCQHLE
;
A
#
# COMPACT_ATOMS: atom_id res chain seq x y z
N GLY A 1 0.08 17.55 22.11
CA GLY A 1 1.23 17.03 21.35
C GLY A 1 0.70 16.41 20.08
N GLY A 2 1.05 16.95 18.92
CA GLY A 2 0.65 16.41 17.62
C GLY A 2 1.67 15.38 17.11
N ALA A 3 1.29 14.55 16.15
CA ALA A 3 2.20 13.59 15.52
C ALA A 3 3.42 14.32 14.94
N SER A 4 4.62 13.81 15.21
CA SER A 4 5.90 14.46 14.88
C SER A 4 6.20 14.51 13.38
N ASP A 5 5.53 13.67 12.58
CA ASP A 5 5.64 13.66 11.13
C ASP A 5 4.28 13.34 10.48
N ILE A 6 3.63 14.37 9.94
CA ILE A 6 2.43 14.22 9.10
C ILE A 6 2.78 14.79 7.73
N GLY A 7 2.73 13.93 6.72
CA GLY A 7 2.92 14.31 5.32
C GLY A 7 1.95 15.41 4.88
N ALA A 8 2.43 16.31 4.01
CA ALA A 8 1.71 17.54 3.63
C ALA A 8 0.27 17.29 3.15
N GLN A 9 0.05 16.22 2.39
CA GLN A 9 -1.27 15.84 1.88
C GLN A 9 -2.24 15.40 2.98
N THR A 10 -1.80 14.51 3.88
CA THR A 10 -2.62 14.08 5.03
C THR A 10 -2.95 15.28 5.91
N ARG A 11 -1.98 16.17 6.18
CA ARG A 11 -2.20 17.39 6.95
C ARG A 11 -3.26 18.29 6.30
N HIS A 12 -3.14 18.54 5.00
CA HIS A 12 -4.09 19.37 4.27
C HIS A 12 -5.53 18.86 4.37
N VAL A 13 -5.73 17.56 4.22
CA VAL A 13 -7.07 16.96 4.32
C VAL A 13 -7.61 17.07 5.75
N LEU A 14 -6.79 16.75 6.76
CA LEU A 14 -7.21 16.85 8.17
C LEU A 14 -7.53 18.29 8.58
N ASP A 15 -6.73 19.27 8.15
CA ASP A 15 -6.97 20.69 8.41
C ASP A 15 -8.30 21.14 7.78
N ALA A 16 -8.56 20.72 6.53
CA ALA A 16 -9.78 21.05 5.80
C ALA A 16 -11.06 20.52 6.48
N VAL A 17 -10.99 19.37 7.17
CA VAL A 17 -12.14 18.76 7.85
C VAL A 17 -12.13 18.93 9.37
N SER A 18 -11.22 19.75 9.92
CA SER A 18 -11.03 19.92 11.37
C SER A 18 -12.29 20.36 12.14
N HIS A 19 -13.26 20.95 11.44
CA HIS A 19 -14.54 21.40 11.98
C HIS A 19 -15.67 20.35 11.88
N VAL A 20 -15.43 19.24 11.18
CA VAL A 20 -16.42 18.17 10.95
C VAL A 20 -16.28 17.10 12.04
N SER A 21 -17.40 16.63 12.57
CA SER A 21 -17.43 15.55 13.57
C SER A 21 -18.58 14.57 13.32
N GLY A 22 -18.48 13.38 13.90
CA GLY A 22 -19.50 12.33 13.78
C GLY A 22 -19.48 11.58 12.45
N ALA A 23 -20.62 10.97 12.09
CA ALA A 23 -20.73 10.02 10.98
C ALA A 23 -20.38 10.61 9.58
N GLY A 24 -20.36 11.93 9.43
CA GLY A 24 -20.03 12.61 8.17
C GLY A 24 -18.54 12.78 7.88
N ILE A 25 -17.66 12.50 8.84
CA ILE A 25 -16.23 12.83 8.72
C ILE A 25 -15.54 12.11 7.56
N ALA A 26 -15.85 10.83 7.34
CA ALA A 26 -15.24 10.05 6.26
C ALA A 26 -15.65 10.55 4.86
N ALA A 27 -16.90 11.00 4.70
CA ALA A 27 -17.35 11.61 3.46
C ALA A 27 -16.65 12.95 3.21
N ALA A 28 -16.61 13.82 4.23
CA ALA A 28 -15.91 15.11 4.16
C ALA A 28 -14.41 14.95 3.84
N MET A 29 -13.75 13.93 4.41
CA MET A 29 -12.35 13.62 4.13
C MET A 29 -12.13 13.23 2.67
N ARG A 30 -12.99 12.35 2.12
CA ARG A 30 -12.91 11.95 0.71
C ARG A 30 -13.16 13.14 -0.23
N ASP A 31 -14.13 13.98 0.08
CA ASP A 31 -14.42 15.18 -0.71
C ASP A 31 -13.24 16.16 -0.71
N ALA A 32 -12.63 16.40 0.45
CA ALA A 32 -11.44 17.23 0.59
C ALA A 32 -10.22 16.65 -0.16
N ALA A 33 -10.01 15.34 -0.07
CA ALA A 33 -8.93 14.66 -0.79
C ALA A 33 -9.16 14.70 -2.32
N ALA A 34 -10.39 14.50 -2.78
CA ALA A 34 -10.77 14.59 -4.19
C ALA A 34 -10.61 16.02 -4.73
N GLU A 35 -10.97 17.03 -3.95
CA GLU A 35 -10.77 18.43 -4.32
C GLU A 35 -9.28 18.79 -4.41
N LEU A 36 -8.47 18.33 -3.45
CA LEU A 36 -7.02 18.51 -3.51
C LEU A 36 -6.43 17.84 -4.76
N HIS A 37 -6.87 16.64 -5.10
CA HIS A 37 -6.46 15.94 -6.32
C HIS A 37 -6.83 16.73 -7.58
N ARG A 38 -8.10 17.18 -7.71
CA ARG A 38 -8.55 17.98 -8.86
C ARG A 38 -7.73 19.26 -9.04
N ARG A 39 -7.39 19.93 -7.94
CA ARG A 39 -6.65 21.20 -7.97
C ARG A 39 -5.18 21.03 -8.33
N THR A 40 -4.55 19.95 -7.90
CA THR A 40 -3.08 19.81 -7.95
C THR A 40 -2.59 18.74 -8.91
N GLY A 41 -3.40 17.72 -9.19
CA GLY A 41 -2.98 16.48 -9.85
C GLY A 41 -1.89 15.71 -9.10
N ARG A 42 -1.55 16.11 -7.87
CA ARG A 42 -0.38 15.62 -7.11
C ARG A 42 -0.82 15.06 -5.77
N SER A 43 -1.52 13.93 -5.81
CA SER A 43 -2.04 13.27 -4.60
C SER A 43 -1.64 11.78 -4.48
N ALA A 44 -0.68 11.34 -5.30
CA ALA A 44 -0.15 9.97 -5.33
C ALA A 44 1.01 9.75 -4.32
N GLY A 45 0.96 10.42 -3.17
CA GLY A 45 1.90 10.19 -2.07
C GLY A 45 1.75 8.79 -1.47
N ASN A 46 2.81 8.28 -0.85
CA ASN A 46 2.82 6.95 -0.23
C ASN A 46 2.12 6.88 1.15
N GLY A 47 1.55 7.98 1.64
CA GLY A 47 1.10 8.08 3.03
C GLY A 47 -0.12 7.22 3.38
N SER A 48 -0.93 6.81 2.40
CA SER A 48 -1.98 5.81 2.61
C SER A 48 -1.44 4.37 2.65
N LEU A 49 -0.48 4.05 1.77
CA LEU A 49 0.19 2.75 1.71
C LEU A 49 0.83 2.39 3.05
N MET A 50 1.47 3.35 3.72
CA MET A 50 2.14 3.16 5.01
C MET A 50 1.23 2.75 6.17
N ARG A 51 -0.10 2.89 6.03
CA ARG A 51 -1.07 2.63 7.10
C ARG A 51 -2.19 1.65 6.70
N THR A 52 -2.09 1.01 5.54
CA THR A 52 -3.16 0.18 4.99
C THR A 52 -3.21 -1.24 5.57
N ALA A 53 -2.11 -1.74 6.14
CA ALA A 53 -1.96 -3.13 6.60
C ALA A 53 -3.10 -3.70 7.47
N PRO A 54 -3.72 -2.95 8.42
CA PRO A 54 -4.84 -3.46 9.20
C PRO A 54 -6.05 -3.89 8.36
N VAL A 55 -6.24 -3.30 7.16
CA VAL A 55 -7.31 -3.70 6.24
C VAL A 55 -7.14 -5.16 5.82
N ALA A 56 -5.93 -5.61 5.50
CA ALA A 56 -5.68 -6.99 5.09
C ALA A 56 -6.15 -8.00 6.15
N LEU A 57 -5.91 -7.69 7.43
CA LEU A 57 -6.29 -8.55 8.56
C LEU A 57 -7.81 -8.62 8.77
N GLY A 58 -8.53 -7.54 8.46
CA GLY A 58 -9.99 -7.50 8.57
C GLY A 58 -10.72 -8.30 7.47
N PHE A 59 -10.06 -8.57 6.35
CA PHE A 59 -10.66 -9.15 5.14
C PHE A 59 -9.89 -10.37 4.60
N LEU A 60 -9.28 -11.18 5.48
CA LEU A 60 -8.49 -12.34 5.08
C LEU A 60 -9.28 -13.32 4.18
N GLY A 61 -10.57 -13.52 4.44
CA GLY A 61 -11.41 -14.44 3.66
C GLY A 61 -12.01 -13.86 2.38
N GLU A 62 -11.92 -12.55 2.16
CA GLU A 62 -12.77 -11.83 1.19
C GLU A 62 -11.92 -10.88 0.32
N PRO A 63 -11.26 -11.38 -0.75
CA PRO A 63 -10.27 -10.61 -1.51
C PRO A 63 -10.87 -9.39 -2.23
N GLU A 64 -12.11 -9.47 -2.71
CA GLU A 64 -12.82 -8.36 -3.32
C GLU A 64 -13.16 -7.27 -2.29
N ALA A 65 -13.68 -7.67 -1.12
CA ALA A 65 -13.98 -6.75 -0.02
C ALA A 65 -12.70 -6.10 0.54
N LEU A 66 -11.59 -6.83 0.58
CA LEU A 66 -10.26 -6.31 0.88
C LEU A 66 -9.87 -5.19 -0.09
N ALA A 67 -10.05 -5.41 -1.40
CA ALA A 67 -9.69 -4.43 -2.41
C ALA A 67 -10.55 -3.16 -2.29
N GLU A 68 -11.84 -3.31 -2.06
CA GLU A 68 -12.76 -2.18 -1.84
C GLU A 68 -12.39 -1.39 -0.58
N ALA A 69 -12.15 -2.08 0.54
CA ALA A 69 -11.78 -1.46 1.81
C ALA A 69 -10.42 -0.75 1.72
N ALA A 70 -9.43 -1.34 1.06
CA ALA A 70 -8.10 -0.75 0.89
C ALA A 70 -8.17 0.55 0.08
N ARG A 71 -8.99 0.58 -0.99
CA ARG A 71 -9.26 1.79 -1.77
C ARG A 71 -9.96 2.84 -0.93
N ALA A 72 -11.03 2.47 -0.24
CA ALA A 72 -11.81 3.40 0.57
C ALA A 72 -10.96 4.07 1.66
N VAL A 73 -10.08 3.31 2.33
CA VAL A 73 -9.14 3.85 3.33
C VAL A 73 -8.08 4.76 2.71
N SER A 74 -7.59 4.41 1.51
CA SER A 74 -6.63 5.26 0.78
C SER A 74 -7.26 6.61 0.43
N GLU A 75 -8.46 6.59 -0.15
CA GLU A 75 -9.21 7.77 -0.61
C GLU A 75 -9.53 8.78 0.49
N LEU A 76 -9.55 8.37 1.77
CA LEU A 76 -9.72 9.29 2.89
C LEU A 76 -8.68 10.42 2.88
N THR A 77 -7.46 10.18 2.38
CA THR A 77 -6.48 11.27 2.25
C THR A 77 -5.71 11.28 0.94
N HIS A 78 -5.71 10.17 0.19
CA HIS A 78 -5.03 10.01 -1.09
C HIS A 78 -6.03 9.51 -2.14
N HIS A 79 -6.65 10.47 -2.84
CA HIS A 79 -7.65 10.18 -3.87
C HIS A 79 -7.06 9.63 -5.18
N ASP A 80 -5.74 9.65 -5.35
CA ASP A 80 -5.12 9.19 -6.60
C ASP A 80 -5.39 7.68 -6.80
N PRO A 81 -5.85 7.24 -7.99
CA PRO A 81 -6.06 5.83 -8.27
C PRO A 81 -4.82 4.95 -8.04
N LEU A 82 -3.61 5.48 -8.26
CA LEU A 82 -2.37 4.76 -8.00
C LEU A 82 -2.18 4.50 -6.50
N ALA A 83 -2.58 5.44 -5.64
CA ALA A 83 -2.50 5.26 -4.19
C ALA A 83 -3.50 4.20 -3.72
N GLY A 84 -4.69 4.15 -4.31
CA GLY A 84 -5.66 3.08 -4.08
C GLY A 84 -5.16 1.72 -4.54
N ASP A 85 -4.68 1.61 -5.78
CA ASP A 85 -4.17 0.36 -6.36
C ASP A 85 -2.99 -0.20 -5.54
N ALA A 86 -2.04 0.64 -5.14
CA ALA A 86 -0.91 0.21 -4.33
C ALA A 86 -1.36 -0.38 -2.98
N CYS A 87 -2.36 0.23 -2.35
CA CYS A 87 -2.91 -0.30 -1.10
C CYS A 87 -3.57 -1.67 -1.31
N VAL A 88 -4.26 -1.88 -2.43
CA VAL A 88 -4.85 -3.18 -2.80
C VAL A 88 -3.76 -4.24 -2.95
N LEU A 89 -2.73 -3.96 -3.77
CA LEU A 89 -1.63 -4.92 -4.01
C LEU A 89 -0.89 -5.27 -2.72
N TRP A 90 -0.62 -4.27 -1.87
CA TRP A 90 0.05 -4.49 -0.60
C TRP A 90 -0.80 -5.30 0.38
N CYS A 91 -2.09 -5.00 0.48
CA CYS A 91 -3.02 -5.77 1.32
C CYS A 91 -3.17 -7.21 0.80
N ALA A 92 -3.20 -7.42 -0.52
CA ALA A 92 -3.24 -8.75 -1.12
C ALA A 92 -1.98 -9.57 -0.79
N GLY A 93 -0.80 -8.94 -0.84
CA GLY A 93 0.46 -9.52 -0.39
C GLY A 93 0.43 -9.93 1.09
N ILE A 94 0.02 -9.02 1.98
CA ILE A 94 -0.12 -9.31 3.42
C ILE A 94 -1.10 -10.46 3.66
N ARG A 95 -2.25 -10.46 2.97
CA ARG A 95 -3.26 -11.52 3.08
C ARG A 95 -2.66 -12.89 2.73
N ARG A 96 -1.95 -13.01 1.61
CA ARG A 96 -1.31 -14.29 1.21
C ARG A 96 -0.20 -14.69 2.18
N ALA A 97 0.57 -13.73 2.68
CA ALA A 97 1.60 -14.01 3.68
C ALA A 97 0.99 -14.57 4.98
N VAL A 98 -0.15 -14.04 5.42
CA VAL A 98 -0.85 -14.52 6.62
C VAL A 98 -1.49 -15.89 6.42
N LEU A 99 -2.12 -16.14 5.27
CA LEU A 99 -2.86 -17.37 5.03
C LEU A 99 -1.96 -18.55 4.64
N ASP A 100 -0.95 -18.29 3.80
CA ASP A 100 -0.21 -19.33 3.08
C ASP A 100 1.30 -19.23 3.29
N GLY A 101 1.79 -18.17 3.94
CA GLY A 101 3.21 -17.95 4.15
C GLY A 101 3.99 -17.56 2.90
N THR A 102 3.31 -17.13 1.82
CA THR A 102 3.95 -16.67 0.57
C THR A 102 3.64 -15.21 0.28
N PHE A 103 4.48 -14.56 -0.53
CA PHE A 103 4.29 -13.17 -0.93
C PHE A 103 3.66 -13.01 -2.32
N ASP A 104 3.19 -14.11 -2.92
CA ASP A 104 2.62 -14.14 -4.28
C ASP A 104 1.41 -13.22 -4.42
N GLY A 105 0.74 -12.93 -3.31
CA GLY A 105 -0.42 -12.03 -3.25
C GLY A 105 -0.20 -10.65 -3.83
N VAL A 106 1.05 -10.14 -3.86
CA VAL A 106 1.36 -8.87 -4.51
C VAL A 106 1.13 -8.94 -6.02
N ARG A 107 1.51 -10.06 -6.65
CA ARG A 107 1.31 -10.32 -8.08
C ARG A 107 -0.12 -10.75 -8.38
N GLU A 108 -0.68 -11.67 -7.61
CA GLU A 108 -2.07 -12.14 -7.76
C GLU A 108 -3.08 -10.99 -7.59
N GLY A 109 -2.76 -10.00 -6.74
CA GLY A 109 -3.58 -8.82 -6.52
C GLY A 109 -3.83 -7.97 -7.78
N LEU A 110 -3.07 -8.16 -8.87
CA LEU A 110 -3.35 -7.53 -10.16
C LEU A 110 -4.77 -7.85 -10.65
N ASP A 111 -5.30 -9.03 -10.34
CA ASP A 111 -6.67 -9.41 -10.73
C ASP A 111 -7.76 -8.63 -9.99
N LEU A 112 -7.41 -8.00 -8.87
CA LEU A 112 -8.28 -7.11 -8.09
C LEU A 112 -8.24 -5.65 -8.58
N LEU A 113 -7.39 -5.35 -9.58
CA LEU A 113 -7.31 -4.02 -10.18
C LEU A 113 -8.22 -3.92 -11.42
N PRO A 114 -8.68 -2.72 -11.79
CA PRO A 114 -9.32 -2.49 -13.08
C PRO A 114 -8.41 -2.93 -14.24
N ALA A 115 -8.98 -3.65 -15.22
CA ALA A 115 -8.24 -4.27 -16.31
C ALA A 115 -7.23 -3.33 -16.99
N GLY A 116 -7.65 -2.08 -17.29
CA GLY A 116 -6.80 -1.09 -17.95
C GLY A 116 -5.58 -0.60 -17.16
N ARG A 117 -5.42 -0.98 -15.89
CA ARG A 117 -4.26 -0.61 -15.06
C ARG A 117 -3.34 -1.80 -14.75
N ARG A 118 -3.78 -3.03 -15.04
CA ARG A 118 -3.04 -4.27 -14.67
C ARG A 118 -1.67 -4.35 -15.34
N ASP A 119 -1.60 -4.06 -16.64
CA ASP A 119 -0.35 -4.16 -17.41
C ASP A 119 0.71 -3.19 -16.89
N GLN A 120 0.31 -1.96 -16.57
CA GLN A 120 1.22 -0.95 -16.04
C GLN A 120 1.75 -1.34 -14.65
N TRP A 121 0.87 -1.82 -13.77
CA TRP A 121 1.29 -2.33 -12.46
C TRP A 121 2.17 -3.57 -12.56
N SER A 122 1.83 -4.51 -13.45
CA SER A 122 2.66 -5.67 -13.75
C SER A 122 4.07 -5.25 -14.17
N SER A 123 4.19 -4.25 -15.04
CA SER A 123 5.48 -3.71 -15.48
C SER A 123 6.28 -3.11 -14.31
N TRP A 124 5.65 -2.37 -13.41
CA TRP A 124 6.34 -1.80 -12.25
C TRP A 124 6.77 -2.87 -11.24
N LEU A 125 5.99 -3.92 -11.05
CA LEU A 125 6.37 -5.06 -10.21
C LEU A 125 7.55 -5.84 -10.81
N THR A 126 7.55 -6.07 -12.13
CA THR A 126 8.70 -6.68 -12.84
C THR A 126 9.95 -5.82 -12.70
N GLU A 127 9.81 -4.50 -12.77
CA GLU A 127 10.93 -3.60 -12.55
C GLU A 127 11.49 -3.73 -11.12
N ALA A 128 10.62 -3.79 -10.11
CA ALA A 128 11.02 -3.98 -8.71
C ALA A 128 11.73 -5.31 -8.45
N GLU A 129 11.32 -6.38 -9.12
CA GLU A 129 11.95 -7.71 -9.02
C GLU A 129 13.32 -7.78 -9.68
N SER A 130 13.67 -6.85 -10.58
CA SER A 130 14.92 -6.87 -11.35
C SER A 130 15.98 -5.88 -10.87
N LYS A 131 15.63 -5.01 -9.92
CA LYS A 131 16.46 -3.90 -9.47
C LYS A 131 16.54 -3.87 -7.95
N PRO A 132 17.67 -3.42 -7.37
CA PRO A 132 17.81 -3.32 -5.93
C PRO A 132 16.95 -2.16 -5.36
N PRO A 133 16.53 -2.23 -4.08
CA PRO A 133 15.56 -1.31 -3.50
C PRO A 133 16.04 0.15 -3.46
N GLU A 134 17.35 0.39 -3.45
CA GLU A 134 17.96 1.73 -3.47
C GLU A 134 17.63 2.51 -4.75
N GLN A 135 17.34 1.81 -5.85
CA GLN A 135 17.01 2.43 -7.14
C GLN A 135 15.65 3.13 -7.13
N PHE A 136 14.78 2.80 -6.18
CA PHE A 136 13.44 3.37 -6.04
C PHE A 136 13.38 4.55 -5.06
N ARG A 137 14.51 5.24 -4.85
CA ARG A 137 14.60 6.46 -4.03
C ARG A 137 14.60 7.72 -4.91
N PRO A 138 13.95 8.83 -4.51
CA PRO A 138 13.13 8.95 -3.30
C PRO A 138 11.77 8.25 -3.47
N ASN A 139 11.31 7.58 -2.42
CA ASN A 139 10.10 6.75 -2.46
C ASN A 139 8.84 7.47 -1.97
N GLY A 140 8.80 8.81 -2.02
CA GLY A 140 7.63 9.61 -1.60
C GLY A 140 6.40 9.41 -2.49
N PHE A 141 6.62 9.00 -3.74
CA PHE A 141 5.58 8.58 -4.69
C PHE A 141 5.19 7.13 -4.43
N VAL A 142 3.89 6.83 -4.43
CA VAL A 142 3.36 5.53 -3.98
C VAL A 142 3.87 4.34 -4.80
N VAL A 143 4.05 4.49 -6.12
CA VAL A 143 4.59 3.41 -6.97
C VAL A 143 6.03 3.11 -6.56
N ALA A 144 6.88 4.13 -6.45
CA ALA A 144 8.25 3.96 -6.01
C ALA A 144 8.35 3.38 -4.59
N ALA A 145 7.41 3.73 -3.70
CA ALA A 145 7.31 3.12 -2.36
C ALA A 145 7.01 1.63 -2.43
N LEU A 146 6.00 1.22 -3.21
CA LEU A 146 5.67 -0.18 -3.38
C LEU A 146 6.81 -0.94 -4.06
N GLN A 147 7.43 -0.36 -5.08
CA GLN A 147 8.58 -0.96 -5.77
C GLN A 147 9.77 -1.15 -4.83
N ALA A 148 10.11 -0.15 -4.01
CA ALA A 148 11.18 -0.26 -3.02
C ALA A 148 10.89 -1.40 -2.02
N ALA A 149 9.67 -1.48 -1.49
CA ALA A 149 9.28 -2.50 -0.53
C ALA A 149 9.25 -3.90 -1.17
N TRP A 150 8.69 -4.03 -2.37
CA TRP A 150 8.61 -5.29 -3.09
C TRP A 150 10.00 -5.79 -3.50
N SER A 151 10.82 -4.90 -4.05
CA SER A 151 12.22 -5.18 -4.37
C SER A 151 13.00 -5.69 -3.15
N ALA A 152 12.83 -5.06 -1.98
CA ALA A 152 13.49 -5.52 -0.76
C ALA A 152 13.05 -6.94 -0.39
N ILE A 153 11.75 -7.24 -0.43
CA ILE A 153 11.24 -8.59 -0.13
C ILE A 153 11.77 -9.63 -1.12
N THR A 154 11.73 -9.34 -2.42
CA THR A 154 12.10 -10.31 -3.46
C THR A 154 13.60 -10.62 -3.52
N HIS A 155 14.45 -9.70 -3.04
CA HIS A 155 15.90 -9.85 -3.06
C HIS A 155 16.48 -10.32 -1.72
N THR A 156 15.68 -10.41 -0.66
CA THR A 156 16.14 -11.04 0.59
C THR A 156 16.05 -12.55 0.44
N GLU A 157 17.10 -13.28 0.83
CA GLU A 157 17.10 -14.74 0.76
C GLU A 157 16.19 -15.34 1.85
N ILE A 158 15.49 -16.43 1.55
CA ILE A 158 14.78 -17.22 2.56
C ILE A 158 15.79 -18.23 3.14
N PRO A 159 16.14 -18.16 4.44
CA PRO A 159 17.07 -19.10 5.04
C PRO A 159 16.54 -20.53 4.94
N ASP A 160 17.43 -21.46 4.59
CA ASP A 160 17.09 -22.88 4.60
C ASP A 160 16.64 -23.33 5.99
N HIS A 161 15.69 -24.25 6.04
CA HIS A 161 15.30 -24.88 7.30
C HIS A 161 16.39 -25.85 7.77
N ASN A 162 17.26 -25.34 8.64
CA ASN A 162 18.34 -26.10 9.25
C ASN A 162 18.42 -25.81 10.78
N PRO A 163 17.56 -26.47 11.57
CA PRO A 163 17.51 -26.29 13.03
C PRO A 163 18.83 -26.59 13.73
N GLY A 164 19.65 -27.49 13.18
CA GLY A 164 20.97 -27.83 13.74
C GLY A 164 21.98 -26.68 13.70
N HIS A 165 21.75 -25.68 12.85
CA HIS A 165 22.54 -24.45 12.74
C HIS A 165 21.77 -23.20 13.18
N GLY A 166 20.59 -23.35 13.78
CA GLY A 166 19.74 -22.23 14.17
C GLY A 166 19.15 -21.43 13.00
N SER A 167 19.12 -22.02 11.79
CA SER A 167 18.55 -21.41 10.58
C SER A 167 17.11 -21.87 10.41
N PHE A 168 16.18 -20.91 10.33
CA PHE A 168 14.76 -21.17 10.16
C PHE A 168 14.20 -20.25 9.07
N PRO A 169 13.25 -20.72 8.23
CA PRO A 169 12.63 -19.88 7.21
C PRO A 169 11.97 -18.60 7.75
N CYS A 170 11.56 -18.59 9.03
CA CYS A 170 10.98 -17.40 9.68
C CYS A 170 11.98 -16.24 9.85
N GLN A 171 13.29 -16.49 9.70
CA GLN A 171 14.34 -15.47 9.77
C GLN A 171 14.52 -14.69 8.46
N HIS A 172 13.70 -14.97 7.45
CA HIS A 172 13.77 -14.37 6.12
C HIS A 172 13.74 -12.83 6.10
N LEU A 173 13.21 -12.16 7.12
CA LEU A 173 13.11 -10.69 7.18
C LEU A 173 13.70 -10.09 8.47
N GLU A 174 14.57 -10.84 9.16
CA GLU A 174 15.27 -10.35 10.37
C GLU A 174 16.47 -9.43 10.07
#